data_AF-A0A974YN54-F1
#
_entry.id   AF-A0A974YN54-F1
#
_cell.length_a   1.000
_cell.length_b   1.000
_cell.length_c   1.000
_cell.angle_alpha   90.00
_cell.angle_beta   90.00
_cell.angle_gamma   90.00
#
_symmetry.space_group_name_H-M   'P 1'
#
loop_
_entity.id
_entity.type
_entity.pdbx_description
1 polymer ?
#
loop_
_entity_poly.entity_id
_entity_poly.type
_entity_poly.pdbx_seq_one_letter_code
_entity_poly.pdbx_strand_id
1 'polypeptide(L)'
;MNDLEYCRILQIESSTLQMWVEERWIIPGSSSQARSYEDVDLARGRLILDLIESMGVNHAGVDVVIELVDQVHSLRERMRLLMDAIGKQDPAVQNALWQALTPIR
;
A
#
# COMPACT_ATOMS: atom_id res chain seq x y z
N MET A 1 13.86 -6.69 6.26
CA MET A 1 14.01 -8.11 5.84
C MET A 1 14.77 -8.17 4.54
N ASN A 2 15.64 -9.16 4.30
CA ASN A 2 16.27 -9.36 2.98
C ASN A 2 15.44 -10.28 2.07
N ASP A 3 15.84 -10.47 0.80
CA ASP A 3 15.16 -11.34 -0.17
C ASP A 3 14.94 -12.78 0.35
N LEU A 4 15.96 -13.40 0.97
CA LEU A 4 15.87 -14.77 1.47
C LEU A 4 14.86 -14.92 2.62
N GLU A 5 14.84 -13.96 3.54
CA GLU A 5 13.87 -13.91 4.63
C GLU A 5 12.44 -13.72 4.09
N TYR A 6 12.28 -12.80 3.15
CA TYR A 6 11.00 -12.49 2.53
C TYR A 6 10.41 -13.71 1.80
N CYS A 7 11.21 -14.36 0.94
CA CYS A 7 10.84 -15.59 0.25
C CYS A 7 10.46 -16.71 1.22
N ARG A 8 11.24 -16.89 2.30
CA ARG A 8 10.96 -17.92 3.31
C ARG A 8 9.63 -17.70 4.03
N ILE A 9 9.33 -16.45 4.41
CA ILE A 9 8.10 -16.11 5.15
C ILE A 9 6.85 -16.29 4.26
N LEU A 10 6.94 -15.88 3.00
CA LEU A 10 5.85 -16.03 2.03
C LEU A 10 5.80 -17.42 1.39
N GLN A 11 6.79 -18.26 1.62
CA GLN A 11 6.94 -19.58 0.99
C GLN A 11 6.96 -19.51 -0.55
N ILE A 12 7.63 -18.49 -1.10
CA ILE A 12 7.79 -18.29 -2.54
C ILE A 12 9.24 -18.55 -2.97
N GLU A 13 9.42 -18.85 -4.26
CA GLU A 13 10.74 -18.93 -4.87
C GLU A 13 11.33 -17.54 -5.15
N SER A 14 12.66 -17.44 -5.22
CA SER A 14 13.34 -16.19 -5.58
C SER A 14 12.99 -15.70 -6.99
N SER A 15 12.63 -16.61 -7.90
CA SER A 15 12.13 -16.30 -9.25
C SER A 15 10.80 -15.56 -9.19
N THR A 16 9.88 -16.00 -8.33
CA THR A 16 8.59 -15.34 -8.08
C THR A 16 8.78 -13.94 -7.51
N LEU A 17 9.63 -13.80 -6.48
CA LEU A 17 9.94 -12.49 -5.92
C LEU A 17 10.57 -11.55 -6.96
N GLN A 18 11.48 -12.07 -7.78
CA GLN A 18 12.11 -11.29 -8.85
C GLN A 18 11.07 -10.78 -9.85
N MET A 19 10.12 -11.63 -10.26
CA MET A 19 9.01 -11.24 -11.14
C MET A 19 8.15 -10.14 -10.49
N TRP A 20 7.79 -10.27 -9.21
CA TRP A 20 7.02 -9.23 -8.51
C TRP A 20 7.74 -7.89 -8.43
N VAL A 21 9.07 -7.90 -8.33
CA VAL A 21 9.87 -6.67 -8.33
C VAL A 21 9.98 -6.08 -9.74
N GLU A 22 10.11 -6.91 -10.77
CA GLU A 22 10.16 -6.50 -12.18
C GLU A 22 8.84 -5.84 -12.63
N GLU A 23 7.70 -6.46 -12.28
CA GLU A 23 6.34 -5.92 -12.51
C GLU A 23 5.98 -4.79 -11.53
N ARG A 24 6.89 -4.43 -10.61
CA ARG A 24 6.71 -3.39 -9.58
C ARG A 24 5.54 -3.62 -8.64
N TRP A 25 5.08 -4.86 -8.49
CA TRP A 25 4.10 -5.23 -7.46
C TRP A 25 4.67 -5.08 -6.06
N ILE A 26 5.97 -5.34 -5.90
CA ILE A 26 6.71 -5.04 -4.67
C ILE A 26 7.87 -4.12 -5.03
N ILE A 27 7.98 -3.01 -4.29
CA ILE A 27 9.06 -2.03 -4.48
C ILE A 27 9.94 -2.10 -3.23
N PRO A 28 11.05 -2.84 -3.27
CA PRO A 28 11.94 -2.94 -2.12
C PRO A 28 12.61 -1.60 -1.81
N GLY A 29 12.79 -1.34 -0.53
CA GLY A 29 13.75 -0.35 -0.07
C GLY A 29 15.19 -0.75 -0.43
N SER A 30 16.09 0.22 -0.40
CA SER A 30 17.53 -0.02 -0.60
C SER A 30 18.26 0.16 0.72
N SER A 31 18.89 -0.90 1.24
CA SER A 31 19.76 -0.82 2.41
C SER A 31 21.19 -1.22 2.02
N SER A 32 22.11 -0.25 2.12
CA SER A 32 23.58 -0.29 1.94
C SER A 32 24.16 -1.00 0.70
N GLN A 33 23.67 -2.17 0.31
CA GLN A 33 24.03 -2.93 -0.90
C GLN A 33 22.98 -3.95 -1.35
N ALA A 34 21.86 -4.10 -0.64
CA ALA A 34 20.84 -5.11 -0.92
C ALA A 34 19.42 -4.56 -0.79
N ARG A 35 18.47 -5.26 -1.42
CA ARG A 35 17.03 -5.01 -1.26
C ARG A 35 16.63 -5.27 0.19
N SER A 36 15.79 -4.39 0.72
CA SER A 36 15.20 -4.54 2.04
C SER A 36 13.69 -4.35 1.97
N TYR A 37 12.97 -5.24 2.63
CA TYR A 37 11.51 -5.20 2.77
C TYR A 37 11.11 -4.83 4.19
N GLU A 38 9.94 -4.24 4.33
CA GLU A 38 9.27 -3.93 5.60
C GLU A 38 8.01 -4.80 5.77
N ASP A 39 7.37 -4.72 6.94
CA ASP A 39 6.15 -5.50 7.22
C ASP A 39 4.99 -5.16 6.27
N VAL A 40 4.93 -3.92 5.76
CA VAL A 40 3.96 -3.51 4.74
C VAL A 40 4.17 -4.25 3.43
N ASP A 41 5.42 -4.54 3.07
CA ASP A 41 5.73 -5.32 1.86
C ASP A 41 5.31 -6.78 2.05
N LEU A 42 5.45 -7.35 3.25
CA LEU A 42 4.95 -8.70 3.53
C LEU A 42 3.42 -8.78 3.42
N ALA A 43 2.71 -7.79 3.96
CA ALA A 43 1.26 -7.71 3.83
C ALA A 43 0.84 -7.63 2.37
N ARG A 44 1.54 -6.82 1.55
CA ARG A 44 1.31 -6.73 0.11
C ARG A 44 1.62 -8.05 -0.60
N GLY A 45 2.71 -8.74 -0.26
CA GLY A 45 3.04 -10.05 -0.80
C GLY A 45 1.99 -11.12 -0.49
N ARG A 46 1.45 -11.12 0.74
CA ARG A 46 0.33 -12.00 1.11
C ARG A 46 -0.92 -11.72 0.28
N LEU A 47 -1.25 -10.45 0.07
CA LEU A 47 -2.38 -10.06 -0.78
C LEU A 47 -2.20 -10.57 -2.22
N ILE A 48 -1.00 -10.46 -2.79
CA ILE A 48 -0.71 -10.97 -4.14
C ILE A 48 -0.94 -12.49 -4.21
N LEU A 49 -0.47 -13.24 -3.21
CA LEU A 49 -0.73 -14.69 -3.13
C LEU A 49 -2.23 -14.99 -3.03
N ASP A 50 -2.96 -14.30 -2.18
CA ASP A 50 -4.41 -14.50 -2.02
C ASP A 50 -5.16 -14.21 -3.35
N LEU A 51 -4.75 -13.18 -4.09
CA LEU A 51 -5.30 -12.85 -5.41
C LEU A 51 -5.07 -13.98 -6.41
N ILE A 52 -3.84 -14.49 -6.51
CA ILE A 52 -3.48 -15.50 -7.51
C ILE A 52 -4.02 -16.88 -7.12
N GLU A 53 -3.74 -17.33 -5.90
CA GLU A 53 -3.99 -18.70 -5.46
C GLU A 53 -5.43 -18.92 -5.02
N SER A 54 -5.99 -17.98 -4.25
CA SER A 54 -7.34 -18.15 -3.69
C SER A 54 -8.43 -17.61 -4.61
N MET A 55 -8.17 -16.49 -5.30
CA MET A 55 -9.16 -15.82 -6.14
C MET A 55 -9.00 -16.10 -7.64
N GLY A 56 -7.92 -16.77 -8.06
CA GLY A 56 -7.67 -17.11 -9.47
C GLY A 56 -7.44 -15.89 -10.37
N VAL A 57 -7.01 -14.76 -9.79
CA VAL A 57 -6.71 -13.53 -10.52
C VAL A 57 -5.44 -13.74 -11.34
N ASN A 58 -5.48 -13.36 -12.62
CA ASN A 58 -4.31 -13.42 -13.49
C ASN A 58 -3.34 -12.25 -13.22
N HIS A 59 -2.14 -12.29 -13.80
CA HIS A 59 -1.12 -11.28 -13.59
C HIS A 59 -1.61 -9.85 -13.93
N ALA A 60 -2.27 -9.68 -15.07
CA ALA A 60 -2.85 -8.39 -15.46
C ALA A 60 -3.92 -7.88 -14.48
N GLY A 61 -4.67 -8.78 -13.84
CA GLY A 61 -5.62 -8.42 -12.80
C GLY A 61 -4.93 -8.02 -11.49
N VAL A 62 -3.82 -8.66 -11.14
CA VAL A 62 -3.00 -8.28 -9.98
C VAL A 62 -2.46 -6.86 -10.15
N ASP A 63 -1.95 -6.50 -11.34
CA ASP A 63 -1.51 -5.13 -11.65
C ASP A 63 -2.57 -4.08 -11.27
N VAL A 64 -3.80 -4.29 -11.75
CA VAL A 64 -4.92 -3.37 -11.51
C VAL A 64 -5.25 -3.30 -10.02
N VAL A 65 -5.28 -4.44 -9.32
CA VAL A 65 -5.60 -4.45 -7.88
C VAL A 65 -4.52 -3.74 -7.07
N ILE A 66 -3.25 -3.96 -7.38
CA ILE A 66 -2.14 -3.27 -6.69
C ILE A 66 -2.22 -1.76 -6.92
N GLU A 67 -2.49 -1.32 -8.15
CA GLU A 67 -2.67 0.10 -8.45
C GLU A 67 -3.84 0.70 -7.65
N LEU A 68 -4.98 0.01 -7.58
CA LEU A 68 -6.15 0.46 -6.82
C LEU A 68 -5.87 0.53 -5.32
N VAL A 69 -5.15 -0.44 -4.77
CA VAL A 69 -4.72 -0.45 -3.37
C VAL A 69 -3.83 0.77 -3.09
N ASP A 70 -2.86 1.05 -3.96
CA ASP A 70 -1.98 2.20 -3.83
C ASP A 70 -2.76 3.52 -3.94
N GLN A 71 -3.75 3.61 -4.83
CA GLN A 71 -4.64 4.77 -4.94
C GLN A 71 -5.44 4.99 -3.64
N VAL A 72 -5.98 3.94 -3.04
CA VAL A 72 -6.70 4.01 -1.75
C VAL A 72 -5.77 4.47 -0.64
N HIS A 73 -4.56 3.94 -0.56
CA HIS A 73 -3.57 4.37 0.44
C HIS A 73 -3.18 5.84 0.24
N SER A 74 -2.95 6.28 -0.99
CA SER A 74 -2.67 7.68 -1.31
C SER A 74 -3.83 8.60 -0.89
N LEU A 75 -5.06 8.20 -1.16
CA LEU A 75 -6.24 8.98 -0.77
C LEU A 75 -6.36 9.08 0.76
N ARG A 76 -6.18 7.97 1.48
CA ARG A 76 -6.21 7.96 2.96
C ARG A 76 -5.16 8.89 3.54
N GLU A 77 -3.95 8.90 2.98
CA GLU A 77 -2.88 9.78 3.44
C GLU A 77 -3.20 11.26 3.16
N ARG A 78 -3.69 11.60 1.96
CA ARG A 78 -4.12 12.96 1.63
C ARG A 78 -5.23 13.46 2.57
N MET A 79 -6.20 12.59 2.89
CA MET A 79 -7.26 12.92 3.84
C MET A 79 -6.71 13.15 5.25
N ARG A 80 -5.75 12.33 5.70
CA ARG A 80 -5.07 12.51 6.99
C ARG A 80 -4.35 13.86 7.06
N LEU A 81 -3.60 14.21 6.02
CA LEU A 81 -2.90 15.50 5.91
C LEU A 81 -3.87 16.68 5.90
N LEU A 82 -4.98 16.55 5.17
CA LEU A 82 -6.03 17.57 5.17
C LEU A 82 -6.63 17.77 6.56
N MET A 83 -6.98 16.69 7.27
CA MET A 83 -7.51 16.78 8.64
C MET A 83 -6.50 17.40 9.61
N ASP A 84 -5.21 17.05 9.51
CA ASP A 84 -4.15 17.65 10.32
C ASP A 84 -3.99 19.16 10.04
N ALA A 85 -4.06 19.57 8.76
CA ALA A 85 -4.03 20.97 8.37
C ALA A 85 -5.23 21.77 8.91
N ILE A 86 -6.43 21.17 8.89
CA ILE A 86 -7.65 21.74 9.48
C ILE A 86 -7.50 21.88 10.99
N GLY A 87 -6.98 20.85 11.67
CA GLY A 87 -6.77 20.85 13.12
C GLY A 87 -5.79 21.92 13.62
N LYS A 88 -4.94 22.45 12.74
CA LYS A 88 -4.01 23.56 13.03
C LYS A 88 -4.61 24.96 12.81
N GLN A 89 -5.82 25.07 12.24
CA GLN A 89 -6.49 26.34 12.04
C GLN A 89 -7.13 26.87 13.33
N ASP A 90 -7.49 28.15 13.36
CA ASP A 90 -8.23 28.74 14.48
C ASP A 90 -9.59 28.05 14.71
N PRO A 91 -10.08 27.96 15.96
CA PRO A 91 -11.33 27.27 16.29
C PRO A 91 -12.56 27.77 15.51
N ALA A 92 -12.58 29.05 15.12
CA ALA A 92 -13.65 29.62 14.29
C ALA A 92 -13.66 29.02 12.87
N VAL A 93 -12.49 28.86 12.26
CA VAL A 93 -12.33 28.26 10.92
C VAL A 93 -12.65 26.77 10.96
N GLN A 94 -12.20 26.06 12.01
CA GLN A 94 -12.55 24.65 12.21
C GLN A 94 -14.06 24.44 12.28
N ASN A 95 -14.76 25.26 13.08
CA ASN A 95 -16.23 25.18 13.20
C ASN A 95 -16.94 25.43 11.87
N ALA A 96 -16.51 26.44 11.11
CA ALA A 96 -17.07 26.72 9.80
C ALA A 96 -16.89 25.54 8.82
N LEU A 97 -15.72 24.91 8.82
CA LEU A 97 -15.44 23.74 7.99
C LEU A 97 -16.27 22.52 8.41
N TRP A 98 -16.44 22.27 9.71
CA TRP A 98 -17.30 21.19 10.22
C TRP A 98 -18.76 21.34 9.79
N GLN A 99 -19.28 22.58 9.78
CA GLN A 99 -20.63 22.86 9.31
C GLN A 99 -20.77 22.67 7.79
N ALA A 100 -19.72 22.96 7.02
CA ALA A 100 -19.74 22.77 5.57
C ALA A 100 -19.60 21.28 5.16
N LEU A 101 -18.89 20.48 5.96
CA LEU A 101 -18.65 19.05 5.70
C LEU A 101 -19.75 18.12 6.20
N THR A 102 -20.66 18.61 7.05
CA THR A 102 -21.84 17.81 7.45
C THR A 102 -22.82 17.74 6.28
N PRO A 103 -23.29 16.54 5.88
CA PRO A 103 -24.23 16.44 4.76
C PRO A 103 -25.50 17.22 5.11
N ILE A 104 -25.96 18.06 4.18
CA ILE A 104 -27.35 18.55 4.21
C ILE A 104 -28.21 17.30 4.03
N ARG A 105 -28.90 16.93 5.11
CA ARG A 105 -29.74 15.74 5.22
C ARG A 105 -30.86 15.71 4.18
#